data_AF-A0A0X3VK95-F1
#
_entry.id   AF-A0A0X3VK95-F1
#
_cell.length_a   1.000
_cell.length_b   1.000
_cell.length_c   1.000
_cell.angle_alpha   90.00
_cell.angle_beta   90.00
_cell.angle_gamma   90.00
#
_symmetry.space_group_name_H-M   'P 1'
#
loop_
_entity.id
_entity.type
_entity.pdbx_description
1 polymer ?
#
loop_
_entity_poly.entity_id
_entity_poly.type
_entity_poly.pdbx_seq_one_letter_code
_entity_poly.pdbx_strand_id
1 'polypeptide(L)'
;MAAKHFVVNIVTDAHADLALKFATKGENKFADGNFELDEAGNPLLPDAAAVISCELEQAVPGGDHVILIGRVRDARTGAGKPVTWYRGGFLPLGERAA
;
A
#
# COMPACT_ATOMS: atom_id res chain seq x y z
N MET A 1 16.97 1.17 -10.41
CA MET A 1 16.16 1.03 -9.18
C MET A 1 17.06 0.49 -8.07
N ALA A 2 17.10 1.14 -6.90
CA ALA A 2 18.01 0.74 -5.82
C ALA A 2 17.37 -0.26 -4.82
N ALA A 3 16.07 -0.12 -4.53
CA ALA A 3 15.35 -1.03 -3.64
C ALA A 3 15.04 -2.36 -4.33
N LYS A 4 15.31 -3.46 -3.63
CA LYS A 4 15.01 -4.83 -4.09
C LYS A 4 13.70 -5.40 -3.54
N HIS A 5 13.18 -4.80 -2.47
CA HIS A 5 11.95 -5.21 -1.81
C HIS A 5 11.00 -4.03 -1.69
N PHE A 6 9.71 -4.32 -1.67
CA PHE A 6 8.66 -3.33 -1.43
C PHE A 6 7.44 -3.97 -0.78
N VAL A 7 6.65 -3.16 -0.08
CA VAL A 7 5.41 -3.59 0.57
C VAL A 7 4.23 -2.87 -0.05
N VAL A 8 3.16 -3.61 -0.32
CA VAL A 8 1.86 -3.06 -0.70
C VAL A 8 0.92 -3.14 0.51
N ASN A 9 0.54 -1.99 1.04
CA ASN A 9 -0.47 -1.88 2.11
C ASN A 9 -1.83 -1.57 1.48
N ILE A 10 -2.78 -2.51 1.58
CA ILE A 10 -4.17 -2.29 1.15
C ILE A 10 -4.91 -1.62 2.30
N VAL A 11 -5.20 -0.33 2.13
CA VAL A 11 -5.71 0.53 3.20
C VAL A 11 -7.22 0.45 3.42
N THR A 12 -7.66 0.83 4.62
CA THR A 12 -9.04 0.98 5.08
C THR A 12 -9.44 2.46 5.07
N ASP A 13 -10.68 2.76 5.41
CA ASP A 13 -11.19 4.13 5.60
C ASP A 13 -10.47 4.91 6.70
N ALA A 14 -10.04 4.23 7.77
CA ALA A 14 -9.24 4.81 8.85
C ALA A 14 -7.90 5.41 8.38
N HIS A 15 -7.40 4.99 7.22
CA HIS A 15 -6.14 5.48 6.64
C HIS A 15 -6.34 6.56 5.58
N ALA A 16 -7.54 7.12 5.40
CA ALA A 16 -7.81 8.11 4.34
C ALA A 16 -6.84 9.30 4.39
N ASP A 17 -6.64 9.88 5.58
CA ASP A 17 -5.72 11.01 5.78
C ASP A 17 -4.26 10.61 5.51
N LEU A 18 -3.86 9.41 5.94
CA LEU A 18 -2.53 8.86 5.68
C LEU A 18 -2.29 8.67 4.18
N ALA A 19 -3.26 8.10 3.46
CA ALA A 19 -3.19 7.90 2.02
C ALA A 19 -3.06 9.24 1.27
N LEU A 20 -3.81 10.27 1.66
CA LEU A 20 -3.68 11.62 1.10
C LEU A 20 -2.31 12.22 1.39
N LYS A 21 -1.79 12.07 2.60
CA LYS A 21 -0.44 12.51 2.97
C LYS A 21 0.63 11.83 2.12
N PHE A 22 0.49 10.54 1.83
CA PHE A 22 1.43 9.83 0.96
C PHE A 22 1.34 10.26 -0.51
N ALA A 23 0.20 10.77 -0.96
CA ALA A 23 -0.01 11.26 -2.33
C ALA A 23 0.53 12.68 -2.60
N THR A 24 0.80 13.49 -1.57
CA THR A 24 1.39 14.83 -1.72
C THR A 24 2.92 14.80 -1.68
N LYS A 25 3.58 15.90 -2.07
CA LYS A 25 5.03 16.06 -1.84
C LYS A 25 5.25 16.54 -0.40
N GLY A 26 6.31 16.06 0.25
CA GLY A 26 6.65 16.49 1.60
C GLY A 26 7.61 15.54 2.29
N GLU A 27 8.23 16.02 3.37
CA GLU A 27 9.10 15.25 4.25
C GLU A 27 8.27 14.51 5.32
N ASN A 28 8.91 13.57 6.04
CA ASN A 28 8.33 12.94 7.23
C ASN A 28 6.96 12.26 7.02
N LYS A 29 6.73 11.66 5.85
CA LYS A 29 5.48 10.93 5.54
C LYS A 29 5.20 9.80 6.53
N PHE A 30 6.26 9.12 6.97
CA PHE A 30 6.22 8.03 7.94
C PHE A 30 6.12 8.47 9.41
N ALA A 31 6.14 9.78 9.70
CA ALA A 31 6.01 10.26 11.08
C ALA A 31 4.59 10.09 11.64
N ASP A 32 3.59 10.04 10.74
CA ASP A 32 2.19 9.81 11.11
C ASP A 32 1.81 8.44 10.55
N GLY A 33 1.44 7.50 11.43
CA GLY A 33 1.09 6.12 11.07
C GLY A 33 1.76 5.11 12.01
N ASN A 34 1.03 4.05 12.35
CA ASN A 34 1.54 2.97 13.20
C ASN A 34 2.37 1.98 12.37
N PHE A 35 3.45 2.44 11.75
CA PHE A 35 4.25 1.58 10.89
C PHE A 35 5.09 0.59 11.71
N GLU A 36 5.12 -0.65 11.26
CA GLU A 36 6.14 -1.63 11.68
C GLU A 36 7.02 -1.97 10.47
N LEU A 37 8.06 -2.77 10.67
CA LEU A 37 8.98 -3.20 9.62
C LEU A 37 8.81 -4.70 9.35
N ASP A 38 8.83 -5.10 8.08
CA ASP A 38 9.01 -6.50 7.72
C ASP A 38 10.45 -6.98 7.93
N GLU A 39 10.70 -8.27 7.69
CA GLU A 39 12.04 -8.88 7.81
C GLU A 39 13.09 -8.23 6.90
N ALA A 40 12.67 -7.58 5.81
CA ALA A 40 13.54 -6.86 4.89
C ALA A 40 13.66 -5.36 5.22
N GLY A 41 13.09 -4.90 6.34
CA GLY A 41 13.15 -3.53 6.81
C GLY A 41 12.19 -2.58 6.09
N ASN A 42 11.18 -3.09 5.39
CA ASN A 42 10.21 -2.26 4.67
C ASN A 42 9.04 -1.86 5.60
N PRO A 43 8.60 -0.59 5.54
CA PRO A 43 7.49 -0.11 6.36
C PRO A 43 6.16 -0.71 5.90
N LEU A 44 5.39 -1.18 6.87
CA LEU A 44 4.07 -1.77 6.69
C LEU A 44 3.07 -1.23 7.71
N LEU A 45 1.78 -1.35 7.41
CA LEU A 45 0.69 -0.98 8.31
C LEU A 45 0.07 -2.25 8.91
N PRO A 46 0.15 -2.48 10.23
CA PRO A 46 -0.40 -3.68 10.87
C PRO A 46 -1.94 -3.71 10.86
N ASP A 47 -2.57 -2.55 10.79
CA ASP A 47 -4.02 -2.33 10.75
C ASP A 47 -4.60 -2.17 9.33
N ALA A 48 -3.78 -2.34 8.29
CA ALA A 48 -4.23 -2.40 6.90
C ALA A 48 -5.18 -3.60 6.66
N ALA A 49 -6.07 -3.46 5.68
CA ALA A 49 -6.96 -4.55 5.25
C ALA A 49 -6.16 -5.76 4.73
N ALA A 50 -5.01 -5.50 4.11
CA ALA A 50 -4.01 -6.52 3.79
C ALA A 50 -2.63 -5.88 3.63
N VAL A 51 -1.58 -6.68 3.82
CA VAL A 51 -0.19 -6.30 3.55
C VAL A 51 0.46 -7.39 2.72
N ILE A 52 1.17 -6.99 1.68
CA ILE A 52 1.85 -7.90 0.75
C ILE A 52 3.31 -7.46 0.64
N SER A 53 4.23 -8.30 1.14
CA SER A 53 5.68 -8.09 0.99
C SER A 53 6.17 -8.75 -0.30
N CYS A 54 6.88 -7.98 -1.11
CA CYS A 54 7.32 -8.35 -2.44
C CYS A 54 8.82 -8.17 -2.63
N GLU A 55 9.43 -9.06 -3.40
CA GLU A 55 10.71 -8.81 -4.05
C GLU A 55 10.48 -8.29 -5.48
N LEU A 56 11.22 -7.27 -5.90
CA LEU A 56 11.12 -6.70 -7.23
C LEU A 56 11.67 -7.69 -8.27
N GLU A 57 10.80 -8.24 -9.09
CA GLU A 57 11.14 -9.18 -10.16
C GLU A 57 11.49 -8.42 -11.45
N GLN A 58 10.65 -7.46 -11.86
CA GLN A 58 10.84 -6.68 -13.08
C GLN A 58 10.35 -5.24 -12.92
N ALA A 59 10.97 -4.34 -13.66
CA ALA A 59 10.52 -2.96 -13.84
C ALA A 59 10.41 -2.71 -15.36
N VAL A 60 9.18 -2.53 -15.84
CA VAL A 60 8.88 -2.42 -17.27
C VAL A 60 8.47 -0.99 -17.61
N PRO A 61 9.02 -0.35 -18.67
CA PRO A 61 8.58 0.96 -19.12
C PRO A 61 7.08 0.96 -19.49
N GLY A 62 6.35 1.96 -19.02
CA GLY A 62 4.92 2.15 -19.25
C GLY A 62 4.59 3.59 -19.66
N GLY A 63 5.39 4.18 -20.57
CA GLY A 63 5.25 5.58 -20.98
C GLY A 63 5.88 6.54 -19.96
N ASP A 64 5.05 7.37 -19.34
CA ASP A 64 5.44 8.28 -18.25
C ASP A 64 5.54 7.59 -16.87
N HIS A 65 5.17 6.31 -16.80
CA HIS A 65 5.26 5.48 -15.60
C HIS A 65 6.13 4.23 -15.82
N VAL A 66 6.41 3.52 -14.72
CA VAL A 66 7.07 2.22 -14.72
C VAL A 66 6.15 1.21 -14.03
N ILE A 67 5.92 0.07 -14.68
CA ILE A 67 5.19 -1.05 -14.10
C ILE A 67 6.18 -1.86 -13.27
N LEU A 68 5.94 -1.97 -11.97
CA LEU A 68 6.71 -2.82 -11.07
C LEU A 68 6.01 -4.17 -10.94
N ILE A 69 6.72 -5.24 -11.29
CA ILE A 69 6.26 -6.62 -11.12
C ILE A 69 7.01 -7.18 -9.92
N GLY A 70 6.28 -7.54 -8.87
CA GLY A 70 6.83 -8.10 -7.64
C GLY A 70 6.49 -9.58 -7.47
N ARG A 71 7.45 -10.37 -7.03
CA ARG A 71 7.25 -11.73 -6.52
C ARG A 71 6.82 -11.63 -5.06
N VAL A 72 5.62 -12.12 -4.75
CA VAL A 72 5.11 -12.16 -3.36
C VAL A 72 5.99 -13.08 -2.52
N ARG A 73 6.48 -12.57 -1.39
CA ARG A 73 7.28 -13.30 -0.40
C ARG A 73 6.46 -13.62 0.86
N ASP A 74 5.61 -12.68 1.27
CA ASP A 74 4.65 -12.86 2.36
C ASP A 74 3.37 -12.06 2.08
N ALA A 75 2.26 -12.53 2.63
CA ALA A 75 0.98 -11.82 2.55
C ALA A 75 0.13 -12.11 3.79
N ARG A 76 -0.45 -11.06 4.36
CA ARG A 76 -1.34 -11.15 5.52
C ARG A 76 -2.60 -10.32 5.30
N THR A 77 -3.70 -10.81 5.87
CA THR A 77 -4.99 -10.13 5.87
C THR A 77 -5.25 -9.51 7.24
N GLY A 78 -5.69 -8.26 7.26
CA GLY A 78 -6.26 -7.63 8.45
C GLY A 78 -7.76 -7.85 8.56
N ALA A 79 -8.34 -7.41 9.67
CA ALA A 79 -9.79 -7.46 9.90
C ALA A 79 -10.54 -6.26 9.28
N GLY A 80 -9.82 -5.23 8.84
CA GLY A 80 -10.39 -4.01 8.28
C GLY A 80 -10.98 -4.20 6.88
N LYS A 81 -12.04 -3.45 6.57
CA LYS A 81 -12.59 -3.41 5.21
C LYS A 81 -11.74 -2.46 4.35
N PRO A 82 -11.30 -2.88 3.16
CA PRO A 82 -10.54 -2.00 2.28
C PRO A 82 -11.43 -0.84 1.81
N VAL A 83 -10.79 0.28 1.49
CA VAL A 83 -11.45 1.46 0.91
C VAL A 83 -11.21 1.54 -0.59
N THR A 84 -12.14 2.14 -1.31
CA THR A 84 -12.02 2.41 -2.75
C THR A 84 -11.76 3.90 -2.98
N TRP A 85 -11.07 4.23 -4.06
CA TRP A 85 -10.89 5.61 -4.52
C TRP A 85 -11.58 5.81 -5.86
N TYR A 86 -12.56 6.70 -5.92
CA TYR A 86 -13.35 6.95 -7.11
C TYR A 86 -13.71 8.43 -7.23
N ARG A 87 -13.52 8.99 -8.44
CA ARG A 87 -13.83 10.41 -8.76
C ARG A 87 -13.27 11.43 -7.76
N GLY A 88 -12.07 11.17 -7.22
CA GLY A 88 -11.39 12.08 -6.31
C GLY A 88 -11.79 11.97 -4.84
N GLY A 89 -12.49 10.90 -4.45
CA GLY A 89 -12.86 10.66 -3.05
C GLY A 89 -12.76 9.19 -2.64
N PHE A 90 -12.65 8.98 -1.32
CA PHE A 90 -12.74 7.66 -0.71
C PHE A 90 -14.19 7.21 -0.57
N LEU A 91 -14.46 5.96 -0.93
CA LEU A 91 -15.76 5.33 -0.75
C LEU A 91 -15.58 3.96 -0.07
N PRO A 92 -16.49 3.56 0.83
CA PRO A 92 -16.50 2.21 1.38
C PRO A 92 -16.53 1.16 0.27
N LEU A 93 -15.81 0.05 0.44
CA LEU A 93 -16.01 -1.10 -0.45
C LEU A 93 -17.45 -1.61 -0.27
N GLY A 94 -18.16 -1.71 -1.40
CA GLY A 94 -19.54 -2.22 -1.43
C GLY A 94 -19.66 -3.66 -0.93
N GLU A 95 -20.90 -4.09 -0.72
CA GLU A 95 -21.18 -5.47 -0.32
C GLU A 95 -20.92 -6.45 -1.47
N ARG A 96 -20.63 -7.70 -1.13
CA ARG A 96 -20.53 -8.76 -2.14
C ARG A 96 -21.89 -8.90 -2.83
N ALA A 97 -21.88 -8.93 -4.16
CA ALA A 97 -23.03 -9.40 -4.90
C ALA A 97 -23.35 -10.85 -4.49
N ALA A 98 -24.64 -11.15 -4.40
CA ALA A 98 -25.16 -12.49 -4.10
C ALA A 98 -24.75 -13.51 -5.18
#